data_AF-A0A6P0VHX2-F1
#
_entry.id   AF-A0A6P0VHX2-F1
#
_cell.length_a   1.000
_cell.length_b   1.000
_cell.length_c   1.000
_cell.angle_alpha   90.00
_cell.angle_beta   90.00
_cell.angle_gamma   90.00
#
_symmetry.space_group_name_H-M   'P 1'
#
loop_
_entity.id
_entity.type
_entity.pdbx_description
1 polymer ?
#
loop_
_entity_poly.entity_id
_entity_poly.type
_entity_poly.pdbx_seq_one_letter_code
_entity_poly.pdbx_strand_id
1 'polypeptide(L)' 'MIGRGGCITILFHARLVEHQIIIEEDNFEESLTQVLIAGGVSKKDIVTHLEPAILNR' A
#
# COMPACT_ATOMS: atom_id res chain seq x y z
N MET A 1 29.91 3.65 21.16
CA MET A 1 28.45 3.65 21.43
C MET A 1 27.76 3.48 20.09
N ILE A 2 26.92 2.47 19.94
CA ILE A 2 26.18 2.15 18.72
C ILE A 2 24.75 2.70 18.85
N GLY A 3 24.21 3.28 17.77
CA GLY A 3 22.79 3.65 17.61
C GLY A 3 22.55 5.16 17.64
N ARG A 4 21.87 5.78 16.68
CA ARG A 4 20.75 5.31 15.86
C ARG A 4 20.85 5.92 14.46
N GLY A 5 21.04 5.09 13.44
CA GLY A 5 20.64 5.47 12.08
C GLY A 5 19.13 5.62 12.10
N GLY A 6 18.61 6.81 11.80
CA GLY A 6 17.17 7.01 11.67
C GLY A 6 16.63 6.06 10.61
N CYS A 7 15.74 5.16 11.01
CA CYS A 7 15.05 4.27 10.09
C CYS A 7 14.20 5.14 9.15
N ILE A 8 14.70 5.42 7.95
CA ILE A 8 13.86 5.97 6.88
C ILE A 8 13.01 4.79 6.40
N THR A 9 11.88 4.59 7.05
CA THR A 9 10.90 3.58 6.64
C THR A 9 9.93 4.23 5.67
N ILE A 10 9.68 3.56 4.55
CA ILE A 10 8.63 3.95 3.61
C ILE A 10 7.29 3.73 4.32
N LEU A 11 6.48 4.77 4.49
CA LEU A 11 5.16 4.64 5.13
C LEU A 11 4.14 3.98 4.20
N PHE A 12 4.24 4.25 2.89
CA PHE A 12 3.45 3.58 1.88
C PHE A 12 4.13 3.67 0.51
N HIS A 13 3.82 2.73 -0.36
CA HIS A 13 4.18 2.76 -1.77
C HIS A 13 2.94 2.44 -2.60
N ALA A 14 2.55 3.37 -3.48
CA ALA A 14 1.42 3.19 -4.36
C ALA A 14 1.73 3.72 -5.77
N ARG A 15 1.14 3.10 -6.78
CA ARG A 15 1.25 3.47 -8.20
C ARG A 15 -0.12 3.60 -8.83
N LEU A 16 -0.26 4.50 -9.80
CA LEU A 16 -1.45 4.60 -10.64
C LEU A 16 -1.17 3.89 -11.98
N VAL A 17 -1.88 2.79 -12.26
CA VAL A 17 -1.73 1.99 -13.48
C VAL A 17 -3.11 1.70 -14.04
N GLU A 18 -3.35 2.01 -15.32
CA GLU A 18 -4.62 1.75 -16.00
C GLU A 18 -5.88 2.22 -15.22
N HIS A 19 -5.78 3.38 -14.56
CA HIS A 19 -6.82 3.98 -13.69
C HIS A 19 -7.08 3.26 -12.36
N GLN A 20 -6.22 2.32 -11.98
CA GLN A 20 -6.25 1.66 -10.68
C GLN A 20 -5.11 2.15 -9.81
N ILE A 21 -5.42 2.33 -8.52
CA ILE A 21 -4.43 2.58 -7.48
C ILE A 21 -3.94 1.23 -6.98
N ILE A 22 -2.68 0.94 -7.24
CA ILE A 22 -2.00 -0.25 -6.78
C ILE A 22 -1.22 0.12 -5.53
N ILE A 23 -1.55 -0.49 -4.39
CA ILE A 23 -0.85 -0.30 -3.12
C ILE A 23 0.08 -1.50 -2.91
N GLU A 24 1.39 -1.24 -2.95
CA GLU A 24 2.46 -2.22 -2.75
C GLU A 24 2.93 -2.29 -1.29
N GLU A 25 2.88 -1.17 -0.59
CA GLU A 25 3.23 -1.08 0.83
C GLU A 25 2.26 -0.11 1.52
N ASP A 26 1.76 -0.50 2.70
CA ASP A 26 0.83 0.28 3.52
C ASP A 26 1.15 0.04 4.99
N ASN A 27 2.00 0.89 5.56
CA ASN A 27 2.44 0.81 6.96
C ASN A 27 1.65 1.78 7.86
N PHE A 28 0.52 2.32 7.39
CA PHE A 28 -0.37 3.11 8.25
C PHE A 28 -1.17 2.22 9.18
N GLU A 29 -1.36 2.67 10.43
CA GLU A 29 -2.30 2.03 11.36
C GLU A 29 -3.73 2.09 10.83
N GLU A 30 -4.10 3.25 10.27
CA GLU A 30 -5.32 3.44 9.50
C GLU A 30 -5.00 3.26 8.01
N SER A 31 -5.20 2.03 7.51
CA SER A 31 -4.85 1.63 6.13
C SER A 31 -5.15 2.71 5.08
N LEU A 32 -4.19 2.92 4.17
CA LEU A 32 -4.32 3.82 3.02
C LEU A 32 -5.58 3.55 2.19
N THR A 33 -6.04 2.29 2.14
CA THR A 33 -7.29 1.91 1.47
C THR A 33 -8.50 2.66 2.03
N GLN A 34 -8.60 2.79 3.35
CA GLN A 34 -9.73 3.47 3.99
C GLN A 34 -9.73 4.97 3.68
N VAL A 35 -8.55 5.58 3.72
CA VAL A 35 -8.36 7.00 3.40
C VAL A 35 -8.77 7.29 1.96
N LEU A 36 -8.39 6.43 1.00
CA LEU A 36 -8.76 6.59 -0.41
C LEU A 36 -10.28 6.46 -0.61
N ILE A 37 -10.93 5.49 0.04
CA ILE A 37 -12.37 5.30 -0.02
C ILE A 37 -13.11 6.52 0.57
N ALA A 38 -12.65 7.03 1.72
CA ALA A 38 -13.20 8.23 2.33
C ALA A 38 -13.02 9.48 1.43
N GLY A 39 -11.93 9.53 0.66
CA GLY A 39 -11.69 10.54 -0.38
C GLY A 39 -12.52 10.39 -1.65
N GLY A 40 -13.38 9.37 -1.73
CA GLY A 40 -14.29 9.14 -2.87
C GLY A 40 -13.75 8.20 -3.95
N VAL A 41 -12.60 7.56 -3.73
CA VAL A 41 -12.10 6.52 -4.66
C VAL A 41 -12.96 5.27 -4.52
N SER A 42 -13.40 4.70 -5.64
CA SER A 42 -14.15 3.46 -5.61
C SER A 42 -13.26 2.30 -5.17
N LYS A 43 -13.74 1.47 -4.24
CA LYS A 43 -13.00 0.29 -3.76
C LYS A 43 -12.54 -0.64 -4.90
N LYS A 44 -13.30 -0.73 -5.99
CA LYS A 44 -12.97 -1.54 -7.18
C LYS A 44 -11.74 -1.03 -7.95
N ASP A 45 -11.40 0.24 -7.77
CA ASP A 45 -10.27 0.90 -8.44
C ASP A 45 -9.02 0.88 -7.55
N ILE A 46 -9.07 0.20 -6.39
CA ILE A 46 -7.94 0.03 -5.46
C ILE A 46 -7.55 -1.45 -5.44
N VAL A 47 -6.31 -1.73 -5.77
CA VAL A 47 -5.71 -3.07 -5.71
C VAL A 47 -4.66 -3.07 -4.61
N THR A 48 -4.83 -3.94 -3.62
CA THR A 48 -3.81 -4.19 -2.61
C THR A 48 -3.10 -5.48 -2.99
N HIS A 49 -1.77 -5.47 -3.08
CA HIS A 49 -1.00 -6.69 -3.35
C HIS A 49 -0.96 -7.59 -2.11
N LEU A 50 -2.09 -8.24 -1.77
CA LEU A 50 -2.15 -9.27 -0.74
C LEU A 50 -2.23 -10.70 -1.30
N GLU A 51 -2.31 -10.87 -2.61
CA GLU A 51 -2.17 -12.20 -3.21
C GLU A 51 -0.75 -12.41 -3.72
N PRO A 52 0.07 -13.26 -3.05
CA PRO A 52 1.25 -13.77 -3.70
C PRO A 52 0.77 -14.56 -4.91
N ALA A 53 1.22 -14.19 -6.12
CA ALA A 53 0.91 -14.89 -7.37
C ALA A 53 1.48 -16.33 -7.45
N ILE A 54 1.78 -16.97 -6.31
CA ILE A 54 2.42 -18.28 -6.23
C ILE A 54 1.78 -19.12 -5.12
N LEU A 55 0.65 -19.75 -5.43
CA LEU A 55 0.33 -21.09 -4.93
C LEU A 55 -0.40 -21.88 -6.02
N ASN A 56 0.28 -22.10 -7.14
CA ASN A 56 -0.09 -23.11 -8.14
C ASN A 56 1.20 -23.71 -8.73
N ARG A 57 1.76 -24.70 -8.04
CA ARG A 57 2.60 -25.76 -8.62
C ARG A 57 2.28 -27.08 -7.95
#